data_AF-A0A255Z1X4-F1
#
_entry.id   AF-A0A255Z1X4-F1
#
_cell.length_a   1.000
_cell.length_b   1.000
_cell.length_c   1.000
_cell.angle_alpha   90.00
_cell.angle_beta   90.00
_cell.angle_gamma   90.00
#
_symmetry.space_group_name_H-M   'P 1'
#
loop_
_entity.id
_entity.type
_entity.pdbx_description
1 polymer ?
#
loop_
_entity_poly.entity_id
_entity_poly.type
_entity_poly.pdbx_seq_one_letter_code
_entity_poly.pdbx_strand_id
1 'polypeptide(L)' 'AIISRVQGNDSIAVENLPRGIYIVEILTEKEKIYKKILKE' A
#
# COMPACT_ATOMS: atom_id res chain seq x y z
N ALA A 1 -7.43 -5.31 4.35
CA ALA A 1 -6.09 -5.90 4.56
C ALA A 1 -5.04 -4.77 4.59
N ILE A 2 -3.91 -4.97 5.25
CA ILE A 2 -2.79 -3.99 5.26
C ILE A 2 -1.74 -4.45 4.27
N ILE A 3 -1.30 -3.55 3.39
CA ILE A 3 -0.22 -3.77 2.44
C ILE A 3 0.94 -2.88 2.89
N SER A 4 2.01 -3.46 3.42
CA SER A 4 3.17 -2.71 3.91
C SER A 4 4.31 -2.74 2.89
N ARG A 5 4.99 -1.61 2.70
CA ARG A 5 6.15 -1.49 1.80
C ARG A 5 7.21 -0.54 2.33
N VAL A 6 8.48 -0.88 2.08
CA VAL A 6 9.65 -0.03 2.34
C VAL A 6 10.01 0.72 1.07
N GLN A 7 10.36 2.01 1.20
CA GLN A 7 10.64 2.92 0.08
C GLN A 7 11.63 2.32 -0.93
N GLY A 8 11.15 2.07 -2.14
CA GLY A 8 11.89 1.55 -3.30
C GLY A 8 11.06 1.79 -4.56
N ASN A 9 11.61 1.68 -5.77
CA ASN A 9 10.94 2.13 -7.00
C ASN A 9 9.94 1.12 -7.62
N ASP A 10 9.63 0.01 -6.95
CA ASP A 10 8.66 -1.00 -7.44
C ASP A 10 7.18 -0.57 -7.34
N SER A 11 6.44 -0.78 -8.40
CA SER A 11 4.99 -0.65 -8.44
C SER A 11 4.32 -1.70 -7.53
N ILE A 12 3.35 -1.30 -6.70
CA ILE A 12 2.51 -2.25 -5.97
C ILE A 12 1.53 -2.87 -6.97
N ALA A 13 1.66 -4.16 -7.26
CA ALA A 13 0.73 -4.90 -8.10
C ALA A 13 -0.60 -5.11 -7.37
N VAL A 14 -1.49 -4.11 -7.46
CA VAL A 14 -2.84 -4.14 -6.87
C VAL A 14 -3.88 -4.86 -7.73
N GLU A 15 -3.49 -5.34 -8.91
CA GLU A 15 -4.39 -5.91 -9.92
C GLU A 15 -5.04 -7.21 -9.46
N ASN A 16 -4.30 -8.04 -8.71
CA ASN A 16 -4.78 -9.34 -8.21
C ASN A 16 -5.50 -9.25 -6.85
N LEU A 17 -5.68 -8.04 -6.31
CA LEU A 17 -6.35 -7.88 -5.02
C LEU A 17 -7.88 -7.97 -5.20
N PRO A 18 -8.58 -8.74 -4.34
CA PRO A 18 -10.03 -8.78 -4.35
C PRO A 18 -10.61 -7.38 -4.05
N ARG A 19 -11.87 -7.17 -4.45
CA ARG A 19 -12.59 -5.92 -4.15
C ARG A 19 -12.60 -5.65 -2.66
N GLY A 20 -12.32 -4.42 -2.27
CA GLY A 20 -12.33 -4.05 -0.86
C GLY A 20 -11.50 -2.82 -0.53
N ILE A 21 -11.38 -2.59 0.78
CA ILE A 21 -10.65 -1.46 1.35
C ILE A 21 -9.28 -1.94 1.83
N TYR A 22 -8.25 -1.23 1.38
CA TYR A 22 -6.86 -1.49 1.70
C TYR A 22 -6.23 -0.28 2.36
N ILE A 23 -5.33 -0.55 3.30
CA ILE A 23 -4.44 0.47 3.86
C ILE A 23 -3.04 0.12 3.38
N VAL A 24 -2.43 1.05 2.64
CA VAL A 24 -1.04 0.96 2.24
C VAL A 24 -0.20 1.69 3.27
N GLU A 25 0.71 0.97 3.91
CA GLU A 25 1.73 1.52 4.79
C GLU A 25 3.03 1.69 3.99
N ILE A 26 3.53 2.91 3.91
CA ILE A 26 4.79 3.27 3.26
C ILE A 26 5.77 3.65 4.36
N LEU A 27 6.78 2.82 4.54
CA LEU A 27 7.90 3.04 5.46
C LEU A 27 8.99 3.80 4.71
N THR A 28 9.24 5.05 5.12
CA THR A 28 10.40 5.84 4.69
C THR A 28 11.44 5.87 5.80
N GLU A 29 12.66 6.31 5.49
CA GLU A 29 13.72 6.46 6.51
C GLU A 29 13.37 7.47 7.60
N LYS A 30 12.43 8.40 7.32
CA LYS A 30 12.06 9.50 8.21
C LYS A 30 10.73 9.29 8.93
N GLU A 31 9.78 8.62 8.27
CA GLU A 31 8.41 8.52 8.76
C GLU A 31 7.63 7.35 8.15
N LYS A 32 6.52 7.01 8.80
CA LYS A 32 5.52 6.05 8.30
C LYS A 32 4.32 6.81 7.73
N ILE A 33 4.01 6.57 6.46
CA ILE A 33 2.88 7.17 5.76
C ILE A 33 1.82 6.11 5.52
N TYR A 34 0.56 6.41 5.83
CA TYR A 34 -0.57 5.51 5.57
C TYR A 34 -1.49 6.09 4.50
N LYS A 35 -1.86 5.29 3.50
CA LYS A 35 -2.79 5.67 2.44
C LYS A 35 -3.90 4.64 2.32
N LYS A 36 -5.15 5.09 2.41
CA LYS A 36 -6.33 4.24 2.15
C LYS A 36 -6.59 4.16 0.66
N ILE A 37 -6.85 2.96 0.15
CA ILE A 37 -7.22 2.70 -1.24
C ILE A 37 -8.49 1.85 -1.26
N LEU A 38 -9.45 2.24 -2.11
CA LEU A 38 -10.62 1.45 -2.42
C LEU A 38 -10.36 0.72 -3.76
N LYS A 39 -10.45 -0.61 -3.76
CA LYS A 39 -10.36 -1.43 -4.96
C LYS A 39 -11.76 -1.90 -5.35
N GLU A 40 -12.22 -1.44 -6.50
CA GLU A 40 -13.45 -1.88 -7.18
C GLU A 40 -13.19 -3.05 -8.15
#